data_AF-A0A6J4L4R9-F1
#
_entry.id   AF-A0A6J4L4R9-F1
#
_cell.length_a   1.000
_cell.length_b   1.000
_cell.length_c   1.000
_cell.angle_alpha   90.00
_cell.angle_beta   90.00
_cell.angle_gamma   90.00
#
_symmetry.space_group_name_H-M   'P 1'
#
loop_
_entity.id
_entity.type
_entity.pdbx_description
1 polymer ?
#
loop_
_entity_poly.entity_id
_entity_poly.type
_entity_poly.pdbx_seq_one_letter_code
_entity_poly.pdbx_strand_id
1 'polypeptide(L)'
;MVAEFESDLIRLRTKEGMKVAREKRRLRGKQPKLSPNQAKHLLELDGLGTYSCAELAEMFNVGRSTIYRTLHRLRPTSTEPERPFRAPTASDH
;
A
#
# COMPACT_ATOMS: atom_id res chain seq x y z
N MET A 1 5.90 -22.30 34.02
CA MET A 1 5.14 -21.12 34.48
C MET A 1 5.92 -19.80 34.37
N VAL A 2 7.25 -19.79 34.59
CA VAL A 2 8.08 -18.56 34.49
C VAL A 2 8.31 -18.06 33.06
N ALA A 3 8.43 -18.96 32.07
CA ALA A 3 8.72 -18.59 30.68
C ALA A 3 7.62 -17.76 29.99
N GLU A 4 6.35 -17.94 30.36
CA GLU A 4 5.22 -17.17 29.81
C GLU A 4 5.26 -15.72 30.31
N PHE A 5 5.57 -15.52 31.59
CA PHE A 5 5.66 -14.20 32.21
C PHE A 5 6.80 -13.35 31.60
N GLU A 6 7.96 -13.97 31.37
CA GLU A 6 9.09 -13.31 30.72
C GLU A 6 8.78 -12.97 29.25
N SER A 7 8.10 -13.87 28.54
CA SER A 7 7.67 -13.65 27.16
C SER A 7 6.69 -12.48 27.05
N ASP A 8 5.77 -12.34 28.00
CA ASP A 8 4.81 -11.24 28.02
C ASP A 8 5.46 -9.90 28.33
N LEU A 9 6.45 -9.86 29.24
CA LEU A 9 7.24 -8.66 29.49
C LEU A 9 8.02 -8.20 28.24
N ILE A 10 8.60 -9.13 27.47
CA ILE A 10 9.30 -8.81 26.22
C ILE A 10 8.33 -8.25 25.17
N ARG A 11 7.13 -8.83 25.04
CA ARG A 11 6.09 -8.35 24.11
C ARG A 11 5.60 -6.95 24.49
N LEU A 12 5.36 -6.70 25.77
CA LEU A 12 4.95 -5.38 26.29
C LEU A 12 5.97 -4.30 25.92
N ARG A 13 7.25 -4.52 26.24
CA ARG A 13 8.34 -3.58 25.92
C ARG A 13 8.50 -3.35 24.41
N THR A 14 8.34 -4.40 23.61
CA THR A 14 8.40 -4.28 22.14
C THR A 14 7.26 -3.41 21.61
N LYS A 15 6.04 -3.60 22.12
CA LYS A 15 4.87 -2.77 21.75
C LYS A 15 5.06 -1.32 22.14
N GLU A 16 5.59 -1.04 23.33
CA GLU A 16 5.91 0.32 23.79
C GLU A 16 6.96 0.98 22.89
N GLY A 17 8.07 0.27 22.60
CA GLY A 17 9.11 0.76 21.69
C GLY A 17 8.56 1.05 20.28
N MET A 18 7.70 0.19 19.75
CA MET A 18 7.02 0.42 18.47
C MET A 18 6.08 1.62 18.50
N LYS A 19 5.36 1.85 19.61
CA LYS A 19 4.50 3.03 19.78
C LYS A 19 5.32 4.32 19.70
N VAL A 20 6.42 4.39 20.44
CA VAL A 20 7.35 5.54 20.42
C VAL A 20 7.94 5.74 19.01
N ALA A 21 8.33 4.67 18.32
CA ALA A 21 8.84 4.75 16.95
C ALA A 21 7.79 5.23 15.94
N ARG A 22 6.52 4.84 16.13
CA ARG A 22 5.39 5.31 15.32
C ARG A 22 5.12 6.79 15.56
N GLU A 23 5.10 7.23 16.82
CA GLU A 23 4.94 8.65 17.19
C GLU A 23 6.05 9.52 16.58
N LYS A 24 7.29 9.01 16.58
CA LYS A 24 8.44 9.65 15.93
C LYS A 24 8.46 9.49 14.39
N ARG A 25 7.42 8.90 13.78
CA ARG A 25 7.29 8.60 12.33
C ARG A 25 8.48 7.82 11.74
N ARG A 26 9.18 7.05 12.58
CA ARG A 26 10.35 6.23 12.20
C ARG A 26 9.98 4.80 11.83
N LEU A 27 8.78 4.36 12.18
CA LEU A 27 8.29 3.04 11.81
C LEU A 27 7.98 3.01 10.29
N ARG A 28 8.91 2.49 9.50
CA ARG A 28 8.73 2.30 8.06
C ARG A 28 8.40 0.85 7.77
N GLY A 29 7.30 0.61 7.07
CA GLY A 29 6.99 -0.71 6.53
C GLY A 29 8.00 -1.15 5.46
N LYS A 30 7.73 -2.29 4.82
CA LYS A 30 8.55 -2.78 3.70
C LYS A 30 8.67 -1.69 2.64
N GLN A 31 9.91 -1.36 2.28
CA GLN A 31 10.18 -0.37 1.26
C GLN A 31 9.57 -0.81 -0.08
N PRO A 32 9.01 0.11 -0.87
CA PRO A 32 8.56 -0.19 -2.22
C PRO A 32 9.68 -0.80 -3.05
N LYS A 33 9.34 -1.73 -3.96
CA LYS A 33 10.32 -2.39 -4.83
C LYS A 33 10.91 -1.44 -5.89
N LEU A 34 10.18 -0.39 -6.25
CA LEU A 34 10.65 0.66 -7.16
C LEU A 34 11.22 1.83 -6.35
N SER A 35 12.37 2.35 -6.80
CA SER A 35 12.96 3.56 -6.24
C SER A 35 12.06 4.78 -6.53
N PRO A 36 12.19 5.88 -5.77
CA PRO A 36 11.43 7.10 -6.05
C PRO A 36 11.59 7.62 -7.48
N ASN A 37 12.78 7.49 -8.07
CA ASN A 37 13.04 7.91 -9.44
C ASN A 37 12.38 6.98 -10.46
N GLN A 38 12.44 5.66 -10.25
CA GLN A 38 11.73 4.70 -11.08
C GLN A 38 10.22 4.90 -11.01
N ALA A 39 9.69 5.21 -9.83
CA ALA A 39 8.28 5.47 -9.62
C ALA A 39 7.81 6.73 -10.38
N LYS A 40 8.60 7.81 -10.37
CA LYS A 40 8.35 9.02 -11.17
C LYS A 40 8.38 8.72 -12.67
N HIS A 41 9.41 8.01 -13.13
CA HIS A 41 9.54 7.65 -14.53
C HIS A 41 8.39 6.76 -15.01
N LEU A 42 7.93 5.82 -14.17
CA LEU A 42 6.75 5.02 -14.43
C LEU A 42 5.48 5.88 -14.58
N LEU A 43 5.31 6.91 -13.74
CA LEU A 43 4.16 7.82 -13.84
C LEU A 43 4.19 8.65 -15.14
N GLU A 44 5.37 9.09 -15.56
CA GLU A 44 5.57 9.79 -16.84
C GLU A 44 5.19 8.88 -18.02
N LEU A 45 5.73 7.66 -18.06
CA LEU A 45 5.44 6.69 -19.12
C LEU A 45 3.97 6.29 -19.20
N ASP A 46 3.31 6.07 -18.05
CA ASP A 46 1.88 5.79 -18.01
C ASP A 46 1.05 6.99 -18.48
N GLY A 47 1.50 8.22 -18.19
CA GLY A 47 0.86 9.45 -18.65
C GLY A 47 0.94 9.68 -20.16
N LEU A 48 1.94 9.11 -20.83
CA LEU A 48 2.05 9.15 -22.31
C LEU A 48 1.04 8.22 -23.00
N GLY A 49 0.51 7.22 -22.28
CA GLY A 49 -0.47 6.26 -22.82
C GLY A 49 0.09 5.33 -23.90
N THR A 50 1.41 5.30 -24.10
CA THR A 50 2.07 4.53 -25.16
C THR A 50 2.34 3.06 -24.79
N TYR A 51 2.34 2.75 -23.50
CA TYR A 51 2.66 1.40 -22.99
C TYR A 51 1.53 0.88 -22.12
N SER A 52 1.21 -0.40 -22.29
CA SER A 52 0.31 -1.12 -21.41
C SER A 52 0.94 -1.39 -20.05
N CYS A 53 0.12 -1.64 -19.03
CA CYS A 53 0.60 -2.06 -17.70
C CYS A 53 1.45 -3.35 -17.74
N ALA A 54 1.28 -4.21 -18.75
CA ALA A 54 2.09 -5.41 -18.94
C ALA A 54 3.48 -5.07 -19.48
N GLU A 55 3.58 -4.19 -20.47
CA GLU A 55 4.86 -3.74 -21.01
C GLU A 55 5.66 -2.95 -19.98
N LEU A 56 5.00 -2.09 -19.20
CA LEU A 56 5.63 -1.40 -18.08
C LEU A 56 6.13 -2.39 -17.01
N ALA A 57 5.41 -3.48 -16.76
CA ALA A 57 5.86 -4.52 -15.82
C ALA A 57 7.18 -5.16 -16.28
N GLU A 58 7.29 -5.50 -17.56
CA GLU A 58 8.51 -6.04 -18.17
C GLU A 58 9.66 -5.03 -18.15
N MET A 59 9.43 -3.78 -18.59
CA MET A 59 10.44 -2.72 -18.63
C MET A 59 11.08 -2.44 -17.26
N PHE A 60 10.29 -2.49 -16.19
CA PHE A 60 10.76 -2.27 -14.82
C PHE A 60 11.16 -3.57 -14.09
N ASN A 61 11.06 -4.73 -14.74
CA ASN A 61 11.31 -6.05 -14.16
C ASN A 61 10.55 -6.28 -12.84
N VAL A 62 9.26 -5.93 -12.83
CA VAL A 62 8.37 -6.08 -11.68
C VAL A 62 7.03 -6.67 -12.12
N GLY A 63 6.31 -7.33 -11.21
CA GLY A 63 4.96 -7.80 -11.54
C GLY A 63 3.96 -6.65 -11.73
N ARG A 64 2.92 -6.89 -12.55
CA ARG A 64 1.79 -5.97 -12.80
C ARG A 64 1.18 -5.39 -11.51
N SER A 65 1.10 -6.18 -10.44
CA SER A 65 0.60 -5.73 -9.13
C SER A 65 1.44 -4.62 -8.51
N THR A 66 2.74 -4.56 -8.80
CA THR A 66 3.63 -3.49 -8.37
C THR A 66 3.43 -2.23 -9.20
N ILE A 67 3.16 -2.35 -10.49
CA ILE A 67 2.80 -1.22 -11.36
C ILE A 67 1.51 -0.55 -10.81
N TYR A 68 0.42 -1.30 -10.69
CA TYR A 68 -0.85 -0.77 -10.17
C TYR A 68 -0.72 -0.14 -8.78
N ARG A 69 -0.04 -0.82 -7.84
CA ARG A 69 0.18 -0.28 -6.49
C ARG A 69 1.01 1.00 -6.50
N THR A 70 1.96 1.12 -7.42
CA THR A 70 2.79 2.32 -7.54
C THR A 70 1.98 3.46 -8.14
N LEU A 71 1.23 3.21 -9.22
CA LEU A 71 0.32 4.19 -9.82
C LEU A 71 -0.71 4.70 -8.81
N HIS A 72 -1.38 3.81 -8.07
CA HIS A 72 -2.34 4.18 -7.02
C HIS A 72 -1.70 4.97 -5.88
N ARG A 73 -0.43 4.73 -5.56
CA ARG A 73 0.27 5.52 -4.52
C ARG A 73 0.62 6.92 -5.01
N LEU A 74 1.01 7.04 -6.28
CA LEU A 74 1.48 8.30 -6.87
C LEU A 74 0.34 9.18 -7.37
N ARG A 75 -0.76 8.58 -7.83
CA ARG A 75 -2.02 9.26 -8.13
C ARG A 75 -2.90 9.18 -6.90
N PRO A 76 -2.90 10.21 -6.03
CA PRO A 76 -3.91 10.26 -4.98
C PRO A 76 -5.27 10.28 -5.67
N THR A 77 -6.04 9.21 -5.52
CA THR A 77 -7.42 9.15 -5.98
C THR A 77 -8.24 10.12 -5.13
N SER A 78 -8.31 11.39 -5.54
CA SER A 78 -9.46 12.24 -5.22
C SER A 78 -10.60 11.88 -6.16
N THR A 79 -11.07 10.64 -6.06
CA THR A 79 -12.24 10.14 -6.77
C THR A 79 -12.81 9.01 -5.93
N GLU A 80 -13.64 9.37 -4.95
CA GLU A 80 -14.80 8.52 -4.67
C GLU A 80 -15.59 8.52 -5.99
N PRO A 81 -15.73 7.39 -6.71
CA PRO A 81 -16.84 7.32 -7.63
C PRO A 81 -18.10 7.33 -6.75
N GLU A 82 -18.89 8.42 -6.86
CA GLU A 82 -20.33 8.40 -6.63
C GLU A 82 -20.82 6.98 -6.92
N ARG A 83 -21.21 6.22 -5.88
CA ARG A 83 -21.76 4.88 -6.07
C ARG A 83 -23.19 5.09 -6.58
N PRO A 84 -23.52 4.95 -7.88
CA PRO A 84 -24.90 4.98 -8.27
C PRO A 84 -25.43 3.58 -7.97
N PHE A 85 -26.45 3.50 -7.13
CA PHE A 85 -27.28 2.31 -6.95
C PHE A 85 -26.75 1.23 -5.98
N ARG A 86 -26.99 1.45 -4.68
CA ARG A 86 -27.41 0.34 -3.81
C ARG A 86 -28.92 0.19 -3.99
N ALA A 87 -29.36 -0.86 -4.68
CA ALA A 87 -30.78 -1.17 -4.80
C ALA A 87 -31.41 -1.29 -3.40
N PRO A 88 -32.62 -0.75 -3.17
CA PRO A 88 -33.39 -1.10 -1.98
C PRO A 88 -33.75 -2.58 -2.08
N THR A 89 -33.25 -3.40 -1.16
CA THR A 89 -33.76 -4.76 -0.97
C THR A 89 -35.17 -4.64 -0.39
N ALA A 90 -36.17 -4.62 -1.27
CA ALA A 90 -37.57 -4.80 -0.91
C ALA A 90 -37.92 -6.30 -0.94
N SER A 91 -38.37 -6.81 0.21
CA SER A 91 -39.13 -8.03 0.52
C SER A 91 -38.71 -8.40 1.95
N ASP A 92 -39.42 -8.05 3.02
CA ASP A 92 -40.84 -8.30 3.29
C ASP A 92 -41.26 -9.64 2.68
N HIS A 93 -40.98 -10.72 3.42
CA HIS A 93 -41.80 -11.91 3.62
C HIS A 93 -41.57 -12.38 5.06
#